data_AF-A0A434CHQ8-F1
#
_entry.id   AF-A0A434CHQ8-F1
#
_cell.length_a   1.000
_cell.length_b   1.000
_cell.length_c   1.000
_cell.angle_alpha   90.00
_cell.angle_beta   90.00
_cell.angle_gamma   90.00
#
_symmetry.space_group_name_H-M   'P 1'
#
loop_
_entity.id
_entity.type
_entity.pdbx_description
1 polymer ?
#
loop_
_entity_poly.entity_id
_entity_poly.type
_entity_poly.pdbx_seq_one_letter_code
_entity_poly.pdbx_strand_id
1 'polypeptide(L)'
;ADGLVEPRQRAGVFVTEHISTMFGALAADMGSKDSIALNVLEVRLAIEIESAGLAAIRRNAAQEAAIQEAFFEFERLLLNSEPTGPADLAFHRAIASATNNPFYVEMLDVLGRRAIPCDVTSPWSTELAQSDVYQRGLQGEHLVILNAITTG
;
A
#
# COMPACT_ATOMS: atom_id res chain seq x y z
N ALA A 1 14.22 -30.90 -5.30
CA ALA A 1 14.52 -30.49 -6.70
C ALA A 1 13.47 -29.45 -7.04
N ASP A 2 13.79 -28.19 -6.74
CA ASP A 2 12.82 -27.22 -6.21
C ASP A 2 12.02 -26.48 -7.29
N GLY A 3 11.74 -27.10 -8.44
CA GLY A 3 10.89 -26.48 -9.47
C GLY A 3 11.34 -25.09 -9.95
N LEU A 4 12.60 -24.70 -9.69
CA LEU A 4 13.14 -23.35 -9.85
C LEU A 4 13.48 -22.94 -11.29
N VAL A 5 13.05 -23.71 -12.30
CA VAL A 5 13.34 -23.36 -13.69
C VAL A 5 12.25 -23.87 -14.62
N GLU A 6 11.47 -22.96 -15.21
CA GLU A 6 10.71 -23.24 -16.43
C GLU A 6 11.61 -22.95 -17.64
N PRO A 7 12.00 -23.96 -18.44
CA PRO A 7 12.75 -23.73 -19.66
C PRO A 7 11.82 -23.17 -20.75
N ARG A 8 11.77 -21.84 -20.89
CA ARG A 8 11.21 -21.20 -22.10
C ARG A 8 12.32 -20.99 -23.13
N GLN A 9 12.33 -21.82 -24.16
CA GLN A 9 13.23 -21.65 -25.30
C GLN A 9 12.94 -20.32 -26.02
N ARG A 10 13.98 -19.50 -26.18
CA ARG A 10 14.05 -18.27 -27.03
C ARG A 10 13.35 -16.99 -26.55
N ALA A 11 13.25 -16.72 -25.26
CA ALA A 11 13.07 -15.35 -24.79
C ALA A 11 13.92 -15.12 -23.54
N GLY A 12 14.45 -13.91 -23.36
CA GLY A 12 15.45 -13.56 -22.35
C GLY A 12 15.14 -13.98 -20.91
N VAL A 13 16.12 -13.79 -20.03
CA VAL A 13 15.94 -13.95 -18.57
C VAL A 13 15.00 -12.86 -18.07
N PHE A 14 13.85 -13.25 -17.51
CA PHE A 14 12.92 -12.33 -16.84
C PHE A 14 13.10 -12.44 -15.32
N VAL A 15 13.26 -11.31 -14.63
CA VAL A 15 13.24 -11.27 -13.16
C VAL A 15 11.79 -11.45 -12.73
N THR A 16 11.48 -12.56 -12.06
CA THR A 16 10.17 -12.78 -11.44
C THR A 16 10.21 -12.17 -10.04
N GLU A 17 9.23 -11.34 -9.68
CA GLU A 17 9.09 -10.77 -8.33
C GLU A 17 8.98 -11.90 -7.29
N HIS A 18 10.10 -12.24 -6.65
CA HIS A 18 10.20 -13.40 -5.75
C HIS A 18 9.59 -13.15 -4.36
N ILE A 19 9.56 -11.89 -3.89
CA ILE A 19 9.15 -11.57 -2.50
C ILE A 19 7.63 -11.64 -2.34
N SER A 20 6.88 -11.13 -3.31
CA SER A 20 5.40 -11.18 -3.34
C SER A 20 4.87 -12.62 -3.35
N THR A 21 5.61 -13.55 -3.96
CA THR A 21 5.26 -14.98 -4.02
C THR A 21 5.44 -15.68 -2.66
N MET A 22 6.49 -15.36 -1.91
CA MET A 22 6.77 -15.95 -0.59
C MET A 22 5.78 -15.49 0.48
N PHE A 23 5.46 -14.19 0.53
CA PHE A 23 4.46 -13.66 1.47
C PHE A 23 3.06 -14.19 1.15
N GLY A 24 2.74 -14.31 -0.14
CA GLY A 24 1.49 -14.93 -0.60
C GLY A 24 1.35 -16.40 -0.22
N ALA A 25 2.45 -17.16 -0.21
CA ALA A 25 2.48 -18.55 0.23
C ALA A 25 2.38 -18.68 1.76
N LEU A 26 3.08 -17.82 2.51
CA LEU A 26 3.01 -17.79 3.98
C LEU A 26 1.60 -17.42 4.47
N ALA A 27 0.96 -16.44 3.85
CA ALA A 27 -0.40 -16.04 4.18
C ALA A 27 -1.43 -17.15 3.90
N ALA A 28 -1.23 -17.97 2.85
CA ALA A 28 -2.14 -19.07 2.51
C ALA A 28 -2.15 -20.20 3.56
N ASP A 29 -1.10 -20.32 4.38
CA ASP A 29 -0.92 -21.39 5.36
C ASP A 29 -1.37 -20.99 6.79
N MET A 30 -1.80 -19.74 7.01
CA MET A 30 -2.00 -19.14 8.35
C MET A 30 -3.46 -19.01 8.85
N GLY A 31 -4.33 -19.97 8.55
CA GLY A 31 -5.68 -20.05 9.15
C GLY A 31 -6.79 -19.43 8.31
N SER A 32 -7.85 -18.90 8.93
CA SER A 32 -9.01 -18.36 8.19
C SER A 32 -8.66 -17.04 7.49
N LYS A 33 -9.33 -16.77 6.35
CA LYS A 33 -9.07 -15.58 5.52
C LYS A 33 -9.15 -14.26 6.30
N ASP A 34 -10.07 -14.17 7.27
CA ASP A 34 -10.27 -12.97 8.09
C ASP A 34 -9.15 -12.78 9.11
N SER A 35 -8.67 -13.88 9.72
CA SER A 35 -7.54 -13.83 10.66
C SER A 35 -6.25 -13.40 9.95
N ILE A 36 -6.05 -13.86 8.71
CA ILE A 36 -4.89 -13.48 7.90
C ILE A 36 -4.96 -12.00 7.53
N ALA A 37 -6.15 -11.48 7.17
CA ALA A 37 -6.32 -10.07 6.83
C ALA A 37 -5.96 -9.15 8.02
N LEU A 38 -6.42 -9.47 9.22
CA LEU A 38 -6.10 -8.72 10.44
C LEU A 38 -4.60 -8.74 10.75
N ASN A 39 -3.96 -9.91 10.66
CA ASN A 39 -2.52 -10.05 10.89
C ASN A 39 -1.71 -9.21 9.87
N VAL A 40 -2.14 -9.18 8.61
CA VAL A 40 -1.48 -8.38 7.58
C VAL A 40 -1.68 -6.88 7.83
N LEU A 41 -2.88 -6.45 8.25
CA LEU A 41 -3.14 -5.06 8.62
C LEU A 41 -2.30 -4.60 9.82
N GLU A 42 -2.07 -5.47 10.80
CA GLU A 42 -1.22 -5.16 11.95
C GLU A 42 0.23 -4.86 11.53
N VAL A 43 0.81 -5.68 10.65
CA VAL A 43 2.17 -5.45 10.11
C VAL A 43 2.21 -4.20 9.24
N ARG A 44 1.20 -4.01 8.39
CA ARG A 44 1.10 -2.83 7.52
C ARG A 44 1.04 -1.54 8.35
N LEU A 45 0.26 -1.53 9.43
CA LEU A 45 0.18 -0.39 10.35
C LEU A 45 1.54 -0.02 10.92
N ALA A 46 2.32 -1.01 11.41
CA ALA A 46 3.66 -0.75 11.94
C ALA A 46 4.61 -0.11 10.90
N ILE A 47 4.53 -0.56 9.65
CA ILE A 47 5.35 -0.04 8.55
C ILE A 47 4.92 1.37 8.16
N GLU A 48 3.62 1.62 8.04
CA GLU A 48 3.09 2.93 7.61
C GLU A 48 3.31 4.01 8.66
N ILE A 49 3.15 3.70 9.95
CA ILE A 49 3.43 4.64 11.04
C ILE A 49 4.89 5.09 11.01
N GLU A 50 5.82 4.14 10.95
CA GLU A 50 7.24 4.47 10.90
C GLU A 50 7.61 5.17 9.58
N SER A 51 6.97 4.80 8.47
CA SER A 51 7.16 5.48 7.19
C SER A 51 6.79 6.96 7.26
N ALA A 52 5.65 7.29 7.89
CA ALA A 52 5.21 8.66 8.06
C ALA A 52 6.18 9.47 8.93
N GLY A 53 6.63 8.91 10.06
CA GLY A 53 7.61 9.55 10.95
C GLY A 53 8.96 9.81 10.26
N LEU A 54 9.46 8.84 9.49
CA LEU A 54 10.70 9.00 8.73
C LEU A 54 10.55 10.01 7.58
N ALA A 55 9.42 10.00 6.87
CA ALA A 55 9.13 10.97 5.81
C ALA A 55 9.06 12.41 6.35
N ALA A 56 8.46 12.61 7.54
CA ALA A 56 8.41 13.89 8.23
C ALA A 56 9.80 14.47 8.55
N ILE A 57 10.83 13.64 8.65
CA ILE A 57 12.20 14.10 8.95
C ILE A 57 13.05 14.18 7.68
N ARG A 58 12.82 13.32 6.68
CA ARG A 58 13.78 13.04 5.60
C ARG A 58 13.35 13.51 4.21
N ARG A 59 12.06 13.78 3.98
CA ARG A 59 11.56 14.12 2.63
C ARG A 59 12.28 15.35 2.07
N ASN A 60 12.42 15.38 0.75
CA ASN A 60 12.72 16.60 0.01
C ASN A 60 11.43 17.20 -0.58
N ALA A 61 11.54 18.40 -1.16
CA ALA A 61 10.39 19.13 -1.71
C ALA A 61 9.66 18.36 -2.84
N ALA A 62 10.39 17.61 -3.68
CA ALA A 62 9.78 16.82 -4.74
C ALA A 62 9.00 15.61 -4.19
N GLN A 63 9.51 15.00 -3.11
CA GLN A 63 8.81 13.91 -2.42
C GLN A 63 7.55 14.41 -1.70
N GLU A 64 7.61 15.58 -1.07
CA GLU A 64 6.42 16.20 -0.48
C GLU A 64 5.35 16.50 -1.54
N ALA A 65 5.75 17.07 -2.68
CA ALA A 65 4.84 17.30 -3.80
C ALA A 65 4.20 15.98 -4.30
N ALA A 66 4.97 14.89 -4.41
CA ALA A 66 4.43 13.59 -4.82
C ALA A 66 3.40 13.04 -3.80
N ILE A 67 3.60 13.24 -2.50
CA ILE A 67 2.62 12.85 -1.47
C ILE A 67 1.34 13.71 -1.61
N GLN A 68 1.47 15.01 -1.85
CA GLN A 68 0.34 15.91 -2.08
C GLN A 68 -0.45 15.54 -3.35
N GLU A 69 0.24 15.23 -4.45
CA GLU A 69 -0.39 14.78 -5.70
C GLU A 69 -1.22 13.51 -5.47
N ALA A 70 -0.67 12.52 -4.77
CA ALA A 70 -1.41 11.30 -4.45
C ALA A 70 -2.62 11.56 -3.53
N PHE A 71 -2.48 12.46 -2.56
CA PHE A 71 -3.60 12.89 -1.71
C PHE A 71 -4.75 13.51 -2.52
N PHE A 72 -4.43 14.43 -3.44
CA PHE A 72 -5.45 15.09 -4.26
C PHE A 72 -6.07 14.15 -5.31
N GLU A 73 -5.33 13.16 -5.81
CA GLU A 73 -5.91 12.16 -6.70
C GLU A 73 -6.94 11.28 -5.98
N PHE A 74 -6.68 10.88 -4.73
CA PHE A 74 -7.69 10.21 -3.91
C PHE A 74 -8.94 11.09 -3.75
N GLU A 75 -8.76 12.37 -3.39
CA GLU A 75 -9.87 13.31 -3.21
C GLU A 75 -10.71 13.44 -4.48
N ARG A 76 -10.06 13.58 -5.64
CA ARG A 76 -10.72 13.68 -6.95
C ARG A 76 -11.56 12.43 -7.24
N LEU A 77 -10.99 11.24 -7.05
CA LEU A 77 -11.69 9.97 -7.26
C LEU A 77 -12.89 9.83 -6.32
N LEU A 78 -12.72 10.18 -5.05
CA LEU A 78 -13.78 10.15 -4.05
C LEU A 78 -14.95 11.08 -4.43
N LEU A 79 -14.65 12.32 -4.84
CA LEU A 79 -15.67 13.28 -5.26
C LEU A 79 -16.45 12.83 -6.50
N ASN A 80 -15.80 12.07 -7.39
CA ASN A 80 -16.41 11.51 -8.59
C ASN A 80 -17.10 10.15 -8.35
N SER A 81 -17.08 9.61 -7.13
CA SER A 81 -17.55 8.26 -6.83
C SER A 81 -16.85 7.17 -7.67
N GLU A 82 -15.56 7.39 -7.97
CA GLU A 82 -14.69 6.43 -8.65
C GLU A 82 -13.94 5.56 -7.62
N PRO A 83 -13.48 4.34 -7.98
CA PRO A 83 -12.72 3.49 -7.06
C PRO A 83 -11.43 4.15 -6.56
N THR A 84 -11.26 4.24 -5.23
CA THR A 84 -10.15 4.94 -4.57
C THR A 84 -9.00 4.05 -4.15
N GLY A 85 -9.18 2.72 -4.11
CA GLY A 85 -8.16 1.76 -3.66
C GLY A 85 -6.76 1.92 -4.30
N PRO A 86 -6.64 2.11 -5.63
CA PRO A 86 -5.33 2.37 -6.25
C PRO A 86 -4.69 3.69 -5.79
N ALA A 87 -5.48 4.73 -5.55
CA ALA A 87 -4.97 6.02 -5.06
C ALA A 87 -4.58 5.96 -3.58
N ASP A 88 -5.30 5.18 -2.77
CA ASP A 88 -4.93 4.85 -1.39
C ASP A 88 -3.51 4.27 -1.33
N LEU A 89 -3.27 3.22 -2.11
CA LEU A 89 -1.94 2.60 -2.19
C LEU A 89 -0.88 3.59 -2.68
N ALA A 90 -1.20 4.40 -3.68
CA ALA A 90 -0.27 5.38 -4.22
C ALA A 90 0.15 6.41 -3.15
N PHE A 91 -0.79 6.87 -2.32
CA PHE A 91 -0.52 7.77 -1.21
C PHE A 91 0.45 7.15 -0.19
N HIS A 92 0.16 5.95 0.29
CA HIS A 92 1.03 5.25 1.24
C HIS A 92 2.42 4.94 0.64
N ARG A 93 2.48 4.59 -0.65
CA ARG A 93 3.74 4.31 -1.36
C ARG A 93 4.58 5.57 -1.56
N ALA A 94 3.96 6.73 -1.78
CA ALA A 94 4.65 8.01 -1.83
C ALA A 94 5.30 8.34 -0.47
N ILE A 95 4.57 8.12 0.63
CA ILE A 95 5.11 8.28 1.99
C ILE A 95 6.27 7.32 2.25
N ALA A 96 6.10 6.03 1.93
CA ALA A 96 7.16 5.02 2.06
C ALA A 96 8.42 5.38 1.25
N SER A 97 8.25 5.95 0.05
CA SER A 97 9.36 6.42 -0.78
C SER A 97 10.09 7.61 -0.14
N ALA A 98 9.38 8.49 0.55
CA ALA A 98 9.95 9.65 1.26
C ALA A 98 10.76 9.28 2.51
N THR A 99 10.72 8.02 2.96
CA THR A 99 11.63 7.50 4.01
C THR A 99 13.09 7.48 3.58
N ASN A 100 13.34 7.58 2.26
CA ASN A 100 14.64 7.38 1.60
C ASN A 100 15.27 6.01 1.88
N ASN A 101 14.42 5.00 2.09
CA ASN A 101 14.83 3.61 2.24
C ASN A 101 13.95 2.70 1.36
N PRO A 102 14.50 2.07 0.30
CA PRO A 102 13.71 1.29 -0.66
C PRO A 102 13.01 0.08 -0.01
N PHE A 103 13.51 -0.44 1.11
CA PHE A 103 12.86 -1.57 1.79
C PHE A 103 11.46 -1.23 2.32
N TYR A 104 11.17 0.03 2.66
CA TYR A 104 9.80 0.41 3.05
C TYR A 104 8.83 0.31 1.88
N VAL A 105 9.27 0.70 0.68
CA VAL A 105 8.46 0.60 -0.55
C VAL A 105 8.25 -0.87 -0.91
N GLU A 106 9.31 -1.68 -0.89
CA GLU A 106 9.23 -3.10 -1.21
C GLU A 106 8.32 -3.86 -0.23
N MET A 107 8.46 -3.62 1.07
CA MET A 107 7.61 -4.25 2.09
C MET A 107 6.14 -3.84 1.92
N LEU A 108 5.89 -2.55 1.65
CA LEU A 108 4.53 -2.08 1.39
C LEU A 108 3.95 -2.70 0.11
N ASP A 109 4.71 -2.81 -0.97
CA ASP A 109 4.27 -3.41 -2.24
C ASP A 109 3.92 -4.90 -2.05
N VAL A 110 4.67 -5.62 -1.22
CA VAL A 110 4.41 -7.03 -0.87
C VAL A 110 3.09 -7.20 -0.09
N LEU A 111 2.77 -6.25 0.80
CA LEU A 111 1.53 -6.25 1.57
C LEU A 111 0.34 -5.71 0.74
N GLY A 112 0.59 -4.72 -0.11
CA GLY A 112 -0.36 -3.72 -0.57
C GLY A 112 -1.51 -4.23 -1.41
N ARG A 113 -1.31 -5.09 -2.40
CA ARG A 113 -2.44 -5.49 -3.28
C ARG A 113 -3.49 -6.38 -2.63
N ARG A 114 -3.15 -7.04 -1.52
CA ARG A 114 -4.15 -7.81 -0.77
C ARG A 114 -4.66 -6.98 0.40
N ALA A 115 -3.79 -6.22 1.07
CA ALA A 115 -4.05 -5.57 2.36
C ALA A 115 -4.82 -4.24 2.33
N ILE A 116 -5.37 -3.79 1.20
CA ILE A 116 -6.13 -2.54 1.13
C ILE A 116 -7.63 -2.83 1.23
N PRO A 117 -8.30 -2.49 2.34
CA PRO A 117 -9.75 -2.70 2.48
C PRO A 117 -10.57 -1.90 1.47
N CYS A 118 -10.04 -0.76 1.01
CA CYS A 118 -10.67 0.15 0.04
C CYS A 118 -10.49 -0.27 -1.42
N ASP A 119 -9.68 -1.30 -1.72
CA ASP A 119 -9.57 -1.83 -3.07
C ASP A 119 -10.72 -2.79 -3.33
N VAL A 120 -11.61 -2.44 -4.27
CA VAL A 120 -12.75 -3.27 -4.68
C VAL A 120 -12.34 -4.65 -5.20
N THR A 121 -11.08 -4.81 -5.61
CA THR A 121 -10.51 -6.09 -6.07
C THR A 121 -9.84 -6.89 -4.94
N SER A 122 -9.70 -6.29 -3.75
CA SER A 122 -9.16 -6.97 -2.58
C SER A 122 -10.12 -8.08 -2.12
N PRO A 123 -9.59 -9.29 -1.83
CA PRO A 123 -10.38 -10.36 -1.21
C PRO A 123 -10.86 -10.03 0.22
N TRP A 124 -10.41 -8.90 0.79
CA TRP A 124 -10.77 -8.41 2.12
C TRP A 124 -11.57 -7.11 2.09
N SER A 125 -12.01 -6.67 0.91
CA SER A 125 -12.88 -5.51 0.78
C SER A 125 -14.25 -5.77 1.42
N THR A 126 -14.84 -4.74 2.01
CA THR A 126 -16.17 -4.81 2.64
C THR A 126 -17.06 -3.69 2.12
N GLU A 127 -18.38 -3.88 2.14
CA GLU A 127 -19.34 -2.82 1.77
C GLU A 127 -19.14 -1.54 2.62
N LEU A 128 -18.77 -1.69 3.89
CA LEU A 128 -18.45 -0.58 4.78
C LEU A 128 -17.24 0.22 4.28
N ALA A 129 -16.16 -0.46 3.89
CA ALA A 129 -14.93 0.18 3.38
C ALA A 129 -15.14 0.91 2.04
N GLN A 130 -16.17 0.52 1.29
CA GLN A 130 -16.58 1.18 0.05
C GLN A 130 -17.62 2.28 0.26
N SER A 131 -18.11 2.47 1.49
CA SER A 131 -19.09 3.51 1.78
C SER A 131 -18.48 4.90 1.70
N ASP A 132 -19.24 5.84 1.14
CA ASP A 132 -18.84 7.25 1.02
C ASP A 132 -18.46 7.87 2.37
N VAL A 133 -19.20 7.56 3.44
CA VAL A 133 -18.94 8.04 4.80
C VAL A 133 -17.58 7.56 5.29
N TYR A 134 -17.25 6.28 5.08
CA TYR A 134 -15.96 5.72 5.47
C TYR A 134 -14.82 6.35 4.68
N GLN A 135 -14.94 6.45 3.35
CA GLN A 135 -13.88 7.00 2.50
C GLN A 135 -13.62 8.49 2.77
N ARG A 136 -14.65 9.27 3.11
CA ARG A 136 -14.46 10.66 3.58
C ARG A 136 -13.72 10.73 4.91
N GLY A 137 -14.03 9.82 5.84
CA GLY A 137 -13.30 9.68 7.10
C GLY A 137 -11.82 9.39 6.86
N LEU A 138 -11.54 8.39 6.02
CA LEU A 138 -10.19 8.00 5.61
C LEU A 138 -9.43 9.16 4.96
N GLN A 139 -10.07 9.91 4.05
CA GLN A 139 -9.42 11.08 3.44
C GLN A 139 -9.12 12.19 4.47
N GLY A 140 -9.95 12.32 5.51
CA GLY A 140 -9.65 13.18 6.65
C GLY A 140 -8.39 12.73 7.41
N GLU A 141 -8.21 11.43 7.61
CA GLU A 141 -7.00 10.86 8.22
C GLU A 141 -5.76 11.08 7.33
N HIS A 142 -5.88 10.91 6.01
CA HIS A 142 -4.81 11.25 5.06
C HIS A 142 -4.37 12.70 5.17
N LEU A 143 -5.30 13.64 5.35
CA LEU A 143 -4.97 15.06 5.51
C LEU A 143 -4.17 15.30 6.80
N VAL A 144 -4.53 14.63 7.90
CA VAL A 144 -3.78 14.72 9.17
C VAL A 144 -2.35 14.22 8.97
N ILE A 145 -2.16 13.08 8.30
CA ILE A 145 -0.83 12.51 8.02
C ILE A 145 -0.02 13.43 7.10
N LEU A 146 -0.62 13.92 6.00
CA LEU A 146 0.04 14.83 5.06
C LEU A 146 0.51 16.10 5.78
N ASN A 147 -0.33 16.68 6.63
CA ASN A 147 0.03 17.87 7.40
C ASN A 147 1.18 17.59 8.36
N ALA A 148 1.12 16.49 9.11
CA ALA A 148 2.18 16.10 10.04
C ALA A 148 3.52 15.91 9.30
N ILE A 149 3.50 15.22 8.17
CA ILE A 149 4.68 15.05 7.32
C ILE A 149 5.19 16.42 6.87
N THR A 150 4.32 17.30 6.37
CA THR A 150 4.69 18.63 5.85
C THR A 150 5.29 19.53 6.93
N THR A 151 4.80 19.47 8.17
CA THR A 151 5.30 20.32 9.25
C THR A 151 6.61 19.86 9.87
N GLY A 152 6.95 18.57 9.76
CA GLY A 152 8.15 17.98 10.36
C GLY A 152 7.97 17.65 11.84
#